data_AF-B6QM85-F1
#
_entry.id   AF-B6QM85-F1
#
_cell.length_a   1.000
_cell.length_b   1.000
_cell.length_c   1.000
_cell.angle_alpha   90.00
_cell.angle_beta   90.00
_cell.angle_gamma   90.00
#
_symmetry.space_group_name_H-M   'P 1'
#
loop_
_entity.id
_entity.type
_entity.pdbx_description
1 polymer ?
#
loop_
_entity_poly.entity_id
_entity_poly.type
_entity_poly.pdbx_seq_one_letter_code
_entity_poly.pdbx_strand_id
1 'polypeptide(L)'
;MASTFSFGFSGDDIDMDVDNDVEVEAGNNVSEKPNTEDTNAPNSSFPAVRHALEDWTKNLPSQISYNTLKLGISSQDENNKKTITVARRELFDVRTQLMAEDDAEDLATDNAELIAGLEQGDLKPNFYEGGFKTWECSLDLADVLLTSVEIGASVEEGEDVHVIELGCGTAVPSLMLFAKILLSLTSTDRPGKKRYRFTMADYNSTVLRMVTLSNFLLTWWVNSPSSPKATTTPAEEPVDGNDEEEGELDIDTTLVDTFQNDLANRGIEIDFISGGWSAEFVQLVLNPVGQEAANMSSTLILASETIYSPSSLGVFSETVLDLLRHSVGSEEPTKNKSTALIAAKKVYFGVGGGVDEFLQVLDQQPLQDKESVRVQERREITSGGVKRVVLEIGIERN
;
A
#
# COMPACT_ATOMS: atom_id res chain seq x y z
N MET A 1 -15.78 -34.27 30.29
CA MET A 1 -14.86 -33.12 30.15
C MET A 1 -14.63 -32.93 28.66
N ALA A 2 -15.54 -32.21 28.01
CA ALA A 2 -15.35 -31.85 26.60
C ALA A 2 -14.33 -30.71 26.58
N SER A 3 -13.22 -30.91 25.88
CA SER A 3 -12.26 -29.86 25.57
C SER A 3 -12.94 -28.93 24.56
N THR A 4 -13.25 -27.71 24.99
CA THR A 4 -13.66 -26.64 24.10
C THR A 4 -12.40 -26.17 23.37
N PHE A 5 -12.26 -26.55 22.11
CA PHE A 5 -11.35 -25.89 21.18
C PHE A 5 -11.91 -24.50 20.90
N SER A 6 -11.18 -23.46 21.30
CA SER A 6 -11.46 -22.08 20.95
C SER A 6 -10.57 -21.74 19.76
N PHE A 7 -11.18 -21.51 18.59
CA PHE A 7 -10.50 -20.83 17.49
C PHE A 7 -10.51 -19.34 17.82
N GLY A 8 -9.33 -18.78 18.08
CA GLY A 8 -9.14 -17.33 18.08
C GLY A 8 -8.72 -16.91 16.69
N PHE A 9 -9.68 -16.54 15.85
CA PHE A 9 -9.43 -15.83 14.59
C PHE A 9 -9.43 -14.33 14.90
N SER A 10 -8.30 -13.80 15.36
CA SER A 10 -7.93 -12.43 15.02
C SER A 10 -7.27 -12.52 13.63
N GLY A 11 -7.71 -11.73 12.65
CA GLY A 11 -7.26 -11.88 11.25
C GLY A 11 -5.75 -12.09 11.11
N ASP A 12 -5.35 -13.26 10.59
CA ASP A 12 -3.95 -13.67 10.36
C ASP A 12 -3.22 -12.74 9.36
N ASP A 13 -3.97 -11.83 8.72
CA ASP A 13 -3.51 -10.91 7.70
C ASP A 13 -3.19 -9.48 8.22
N ILE A 14 -3.37 -9.21 9.51
CA ILE A 14 -2.91 -7.98 10.18
C ILE A 14 -1.83 -8.35 11.20
N ASP A 15 -0.61 -7.87 10.98
CA ASP A 15 0.48 -8.10 11.92
C ASP A 15 0.40 -7.07 13.08
N MET A 16 0.03 -7.55 14.26
CA MET A 16 0.12 -6.80 15.52
C MET A 16 1.23 -7.44 16.33
N ASP A 17 2.29 -6.69 16.64
CA ASP A 17 3.35 -7.14 17.56
C ASP A 17 2.70 -7.49 18.92
N VAL A 18 2.33 -8.75 19.14
CA VAL A 18 1.93 -9.27 20.45
C VAL A 18 3.23 -9.63 21.15
N ASP A 19 3.49 -9.01 22.30
CA ASP A 19 4.66 -9.23 23.15
C ASP A 19 4.94 -10.74 23.34
N ASN A 20 5.82 -11.31 22.52
CA ASN A 20 6.45 -12.58 22.81
C ASN A 20 7.54 -12.29 23.84
N ASP A 21 7.18 -12.41 25.11
CA ASP A 21 8.13 -12.54 26.21
C ASP A 21 8.99 -13.79 25.96
N VAL A 22 10.11 -13.61 25.26
CA VAL A 22 11.12 -14.66 25.09
C VAL A 22 11.89 -14.75 26.41
N GLU A 23 11.55 -15.75 27.23
CA GLU A 23 12.44 -16.22 28.31
C GLU A 23 13.74 -16.73 27.68
N VAL A 24 14.80 -15.94 27.79
CA VAL A 24 16.14 -16.32 27.34
C VAL A 24 16.75 -17.28 28.35
N GLU A 25 16.66 -18.59 28.10
CA GLU A 25 17.50 -19.56 28.80
C GLU A 25 18.96 -19.42 28.34
N ALA A 26 19.84 -19.10 29.29
CA ALA A 26 21.27 -18.97 29.08
C ALA A 26 21.93 -20.34 28.83
N GLY A 27 22.02 -20.74 27.56
CA GLY A 27 22.81 -21.88 27.09
C GLY A 27 24.11 -21.44 26.42
N ASN A 28 25.22 -21.50 27.15
CA ASN A 28 26.58 -21.34 26.62
C ASN A 28 26.86 -22.33 25.46
N ASN A 29 27.10 -21.83 24.26
CA ASN A 29 27.97 -22.49 23.28
C ASN A 29 28.60 -21.46 22.34
N VAL A 30 29.82 -21.06 22.69
CA VAL A 30 30.75 -20.35 21.80
C VAL A 30 31.28 -21.36 20.78
N SER A 31 30.99 -21.13 19.51
CA SER A 31 31.79 -21.69 18.41
C SER A 31 32.15 -20.56 17.46
N GLU A 32 33.39 -20.11 17.57
CA GLU A 32 34.06 -19.21 16.63
C GLU A 32 34.22 -19.89 15.26
N LYS A 33 33.87 -19.17 14.19
CA LYS A 33 34.56 -19.13 12.87
C LYS A 33 33.75 -18.34 11.83
N PRO A 34 34.37 -17.84 10.75
CA PRO A 34 35.42 -16.82 10.70
C PRO A 34 34.97 -15.59 9.87
N ASN A 35 35.66 -14.46 10.02
CA ASN A 35 35.57 -13.31 9.10
C ASN A 35 35.83 -13.76 7.66
N THR A 36 34.79 -13.78 6.84
CA THR A 36 34.90 -13.60 5.39
C THR A 36 34.22 -12.28 5.05
N GLU A 37 35.01 -11.33 4.55
CA GLU A 37 34.51 -10.13 3.88
C GLU A 37 33.59 -10.59 2.74
N ASP A 38 32.28 -10.39 2.92
CA ASP A 38 31.28 -10.59 1.87
C ASP A 38 31.51 -9.56 0.76
N THR A 39 32.31 -9.97 -0.21
CA THR A 39 32.57 -9.26 -1.48
C THR A 39 31.54 -9.62 -2.56
N ASN A 40 30.36 -10.11 -2.17
CA ASN A 40 29.26 -10.43 -3.07
C ASN A 40 28.02 -9.62 -2.71
N ALA A 41 28.03 -8.31 -3.00
CA ALA A 41 26.77 -7.60 -3.23
C ALA A 41 26.20 -8.12 -4.57
N PRO A 42 25.04 -8.78 -4.62
CA PRO A 42 24.42 -9.10 -5.89
C PRO A 42 23.83 -7.80 -6.45
N ASN A 43 24.54 -7.20 -7.41
CA ASN A 43 24.00 -6.24 -8.37
C ASN A 43 22.98 -6.93 -9.31
N SER A 44 21.90 -7.49 -8.77
CA SER A 44 20.75 -7.92 -9.54
C SER A 44 19.54 -7.10 -9.11
N SER A 45 19.52 -5.82 -9.48
CA SER A 45 18.31 -5.02 -9.36
C SER A 45 17.23 -5.67 -10.23
N PHE A 46 16.18 -6.22 -9.61
CA PHE A 46 15.02 -6.70 -10.34
C PHE A 46 14.45 -5.50 -11.13
N PRO A 47 14.47 -5.52 -12.48
CA PRO A 47 14.14 -4.33 -13.26
C PRO A 47 12.69 -3.93 -13.00
N ALA A 48 12.45 -2.62 -12.97
CA ALA A 48 11.09 -2.11 -12.84
C ALA A 48 10.28 -2.45 -14.09
N VAL A 49 9.07 -3.00 -13.91
CA VAL A 49 8.18 -3.41 -14.98
C VAL A 49 6.78 -2.88 -14.70
N ARG A 50 6.19 -2.19 -15.68
CA ARG A 50 4.79 -1.76 -15.61
C ARG A 50 3.87 -2.88 -16.07
N HIS A 51 2.73 -3.02 -15.39
CA HIS A 51 1.67 -3.97 -15.71
C HIS A 51 0.35 -3.23 -15.88
N ALA A 52 -0.37 -3.55 -16.96
CA ALA A 52 -1.66 -2.94 -17.25
C ALA A 52 -2.79 -3.70 -16.55
N LEU A 53 -3.77 -2.95 -16.01
CA LEU A 53 -4.96 -3.51 -15.36
C LEU A 53 -5.67 -4.53 -16.26
N GLU A 54 -5.87 -4.21 -17.54
CA GLU A 54 -6.56 -5.05 -18.52
C GLU A 54 -5.91 -6.42 -18.76
N ASP A 55 -4.59 -6.54 -18.57
CA ASP A 55 -3.89 -7.79 -18.78
C ASP A 55 -3.98 -8.70 -17.56
N TRP A 56 -4.02 -8.14 -16.37
CA TRP A 56 -4.13 -8.91 -15.13
C TRP A 56 -5.57 -9.28 -14.78
N THR A 57 -6.56 -8.46 -15.13
CA THR A 57 -7.97 -8.81 -14.89
C THR A 57 -8.42 -10.07 -15.65
N LYS A 58 -7.77 -10.40 -16.78
CA LYS A 58 -8.02 -11.63 -17.55
C LYS A 58 -7.61 -12.90 -16.80
N ASN A 59 -6.73 -12.79 -15.82
CA ASN A 59 -6.14 -13.90 -15.07
C ASN A 59 -6.59 -13.93 -13.60
N LEU A 60 -7.68 -13.24 -13.26
CA LEU A 60 -8.27 -13.34 -11.93
C LEU A 60 -8.86 -14.74 -11.72
N PRO A 61 -8.79 -15.28 -10.48
CA PRO A 61 -9.47 -16.53 -10.16
C PRO A 61 -11.00 -16.36 -10.28
N SER A 62 -11.73 -17.46 -10.43
CA SER A 62 -13.20 -17.42 -10.56
C SER A 62 -13.92 -17.05 -9.26
N GLN A 63 -13.24 -17.12 -8.12
CA GLN A 63 -13.76 -16.77 -6.81
C GLN A 63 -12.62 -16.26 -5.93
N ILE A 64 -12.91 -15.31 -5.05
CA ILE A 64 -11.99 -14.80 -4.02
C ILE A 64 -12.70 -14.70 -2.68
N SER A 65 -12.09 -15.23 -1.62
CA SER A 65 -12.48 -14.94 -0.23
C SER A 65 -11.84 -13.64 0.28
N TYR A 66 -12.59 -12.84 1.03
CA TYR A 66 -12.16 -11.53 1.51
C TYR A 66 -12.68 -11.22 2.92
N ASN A 67 -11.96 -10.36 3.64
CA ASN A 67 -12.47 -9.65 4.81
C ASN A 67 -12.68 -8.17 4.52
N THR A 68 -13.40 -7.50 5.43
CA THR A 68 -13.52 -6.03 5.43
C THR A 68 -12.83 -5.42 6.63
N LEU A 69 -12.13 -4.31 6.40
CA LEU A 69 -11.55 -3.46 7.42
C LEU A 69 -12.30 -2.12 7.47
N LYS A 70 -12.87 -1.80 8.63
CA LYS A 70 -13.62 -0.55 8.88
C LYS A 70 -12.67 0.51 9.45
N LEU A 71 -12.44 1.58 8.69
CA LEU A 71 -11.62 2.72 9.09
C LEU A 71 -12.52 3.87 9.53
N GLY A 72 -12.31 4.39 10.74
CA GLY A 72 -13.13 5.47 11.30
C GLY A 72 -12.68 6.85 10.82
N ILE A 73 -13.61 7.69 10.37
CA ILE A 73 -13.35 9.13 10.21
C ILE A 73 -13.54 9.77 11.58
N SER A 74 -12.47 10.30 12.19
CA SER A 74 -12.59 11.04 13.45
C SER A 74 -13.31 12.38 13.20
N SER A 75 -14.62 12.37 13.36
CA SER A 75 -15.47 13.57 13.42
C SER A 75 -15.42 14.12 14.85
N GLN A 76 -15.31 15.44 15.02
CA GLN A 76 -15.48 16.08 16.35
C GLN A 76 -16.90 15.93 16.91
N ASP A 77 -17.87 15.55 16.08
CA ASP A 77 -19.20 15.14 16.52
C ASP A 77 -19.24 13.62 16.71
N GLU A 78 -19.29 13.16 17.97
CA GLU A 78 -19.43 11.73 18.34
C GLU A 78 -20.72 11.09 17.80
N ASN A 79 -21.73 11.91 17.44
CA ASN A 79 -23.02 11.44 16.94
C ASN A 79 -23.05 11.15 15.42
N ASN A 80 -21.96 11.37 14.67
CA ASN A 80 -21.92 11.12 13.22
C ASN A 80 -20.55 10.58 12.77
N LYS A 81 -20.11 9.48 13.38
CA LYS A 81 -18.86 8.80 13.00
C LYS A 81 -19.07 8.10 11.65
N LYS A 82 -18.69 8.76 10.56
CA LYS A 82 -18.70 8.15 9.23
C LYS A 82 -17.55 7.14 9.16
N THR A 83 -17.82 5.94 8.70
CA THR A 83 -16.81 4.89 8.49
C THR A 83 -16.55 4.72 7.00
N ILE A 84 -15.31 4.36 6.65
CA ILE A 84 -14.93 3.91 5.32
C ILE A 84 -14.57 2.44 5.45
N THR A 85 -15.16 1.61 4.60
CA THR A 85 -14.90 0.18 4.58
C THR A 85 -13.96 -0.12 3.42
N VAL A 86 -12.83 -0.77 3.68
CA VAL A 86 -11.98 -1.34 2.63
C VAL A 86 -12.11 -2.86 2.69
N ALA A 87 -12.00 -3.53 1.55
CA ALA A 87 -12.08 -4.99 1.49
C ALA A 87 -10.75 -5.55 0.98
N ARG A 88 -10.27 -6.60 1.64
CA ARG A 88 -8.98 -7.22 1.40
C ARG A 88 -9.15 -8.71 1.18
N ARG A 89 -8.41 -9.24 0.23
CA ARG A 89 -8.35 -10.67 -0.03
C ARG A 89 -7.75 -11.40 1.16
N GLU A 90 -8.34 -12.53 1.50
CA GLU A 90 -7.89 -13.38 2.59
C GLU A 90 -6.54 -14.03 2.31
N LEU A 91 -5.69 -14.09 3.33
CA LEU A 91 -4.34 -14.64 3.18
C LEU A 91 -4.35 -16.13 2.84
N PHE A 92 -5.30 -16.89 3.42
CA PHE A 92 -5.46 -18.30 3.11
C PHE A 92 -5.88 -18.53 1.65
N ASP A 93 -6.67 -17.60 1.08
CA ASP A 93 -7.13 -17.67 -0.30
C ASP A 93 -5.97 -17.42 -1.28
N VAL A 94 -5.13 -16.42 -0.98
CA VAL A 94 -3.88 -16.18 -1.73
C VAL A 94 -2.98 -17.41 -1.68
N ARG A 95 -2.78 -17.99 -0.50
CA ARG A 95 -1.95 -19.19 -0.32
C ARG A 95 -2.49 -20.38 -1.13
N THR A 96 -3.80 -20.57 -1.12
CA THR A 96 -4.46 -21.65 -1.89
C THR A 96 -4.25 -21.46 -3.39
N GLN A 97 -4.36 -20.23 -3.90
CA GLN A 97 -4.06 -19.93 -5.30
C GLN A 97 -2.59 -20.17 -5.63
N LEU A 98 -1.64 -19.73 -4.79
CA LEU A 98 -0.21 -19.96 -4.99
C LEU A 98 0.11 -21.46 -5.10
N MET A 99 -0.46 -22.28 -4.22
CA MET A 99 -0.31 -23.75 -4.26
C MET A 99 -0.86 -24.33 -5.56
N ALA A 100 -2.03 -23.87 -6.00
CA ALA A 100 -2.63 -24.34 -7.25
C ALA A 100 -1.83 -23.91 -8.50
N GLU A 101 -1.20 -22.74 -8.49
CA GLU A 101 -0.34 -22.26 -9.57
C GLU A 101 1.06 -22.89 -9.54
N ASP A 102 1.56 -23.34 -8.38
CA ASP A 102 2.85 -24.05 -8.24
C ASP A 102 2.81 -25.46 -8.85
N ASP A 103 1.66 -26.14 -8.75
CA ASP A 103 1.42 -27.47 -9.36
C ASP A 103 1.41 -27.42 -10.91
N ALA A 104 1.38 -26.23 -11.53
CA ALA A 104 1.49 -26.07 -12.97
C ALA A 104 2.96 -25.98 -13.38
N GLU A 105 3.42 -26.90 -14.24
CA GLU A 105 4.83 -27.17 -14.61
C GLU A 105 5.67 -25.96 -15.12
N ASP A 106 5.09 -24.77 -15.30
CA ASP A 106 5.72 -23.57 -15.88
C ASP A 106 6.10 -22.46 -14.84
N LEU A 107 5.74 -22.57 -13.55
CA LEU A 107 5.96 -21.50 -12.52
C LEU A 107 6.58 -21.99 -11.18
N ALA A 108 6.96 -23.27 -11.10
CA ALA A 108 7.17 -24.02 -9.86
C ALA A 108 8.38 -23.63 -8.96
N THR A 109 9.20 -22.62 -9.30
CA THR A 109 10.35 -22.23 -8.45
C THR A 109 10.10 -20.98 -7.62
N ASP A 110 9.33 -20.02 -8.12
CA ASP A 110 9.16 -18.72 -7.45
C ASP A 110 7.99 -18.75 -6.46
N ASN A 111 6.96 -19.56 -6.73
CA ASN A 111 5.81 -19.72 -5.85
C ASN A 111 6.14 -20.51 -4.58
N ALA A 112 7.00 -21.53 -4.66
CA ALA A 112 7.43 -22.31 -3.50
C ALA A 112 8.10 -21.46 -2.41
N GLU A 113 8.92 -20.47 -2.80
CA GLU A 113 9.54 -19.54 -1.84
C GLU A 113 8.48 -18.64 -1.19
N LEU A 114 7.51 -18.15 -1.96
CA LEU A 114 6.41 -17.32 -1.45
C LEU A 114 5.52 -18.09 -0.47
N ILE A 115 5.20 -19.34 -0.80
CA ILE A 115 4.44 -20.22 0.10
C ILE A 115 5.19 -20.47 1.40
N ALA A 116 6.49 -20.77 1.32
CA ALA A 116 7.32 -20.99 2.50
C ALA A 116 7.42 -19.73 3.37
N GLY A 117 7.42 -18.56 2.76
CA GLY A 117 7.45 -17.30 3.47
C GLY A 117 6.16 -16.97 4.22
N LEU A 118 5.02 -17.21 3.58
CA LEU A 118 3.72 -17.11 4.24
C LEU A 118 3.58 -18.02 5.47
N GLU A 119 4.41 -19.07 5.61
CA GLU A 119 4.46 -19.93 6.80
C GLU A 119 5.37 -19.41 7.92
N GLN A 120 6.41 -18.63 7.59
CA GLN A 120 7.48 -18.29 8.54
C GLN A 120 7.35 -16.90 9.15
N GLY A 121 6.64 -15.97 8.52
CA GLY A 121 6.28 -14.67 9.11
C GLY A 121 7.47 -13.74 9.40
N ASP A 122 8.69 -14.07 8.94
CA ASP A 122 9.92 -13.35 9.27
C ASP A 122 10.43 -12.52 8.08
N LEU A 123 10.84 -11.28 8.36
CA LEU A 123 11.47 -10.39 7.38
C LEU A 123 12.86 -10.93 6.96
N LYS A 124 12.94 -11.61 5.82
CA LYS A 124 14.22 -11.99 5.22
C LYS A 124 14.79 -10.88 4.33
N PRO A 125 16.07 -10.51 4.47
CA PRO A 125 16.73 -9.60 3.52
C PRO A 125 16.66 -10.14 2.09
N ASN A 126 16.22 -9.32 1.13
CA ASN A 126 16.02 -9.64 -0.30
C ASN A 126 14.80 -10.53 -0.65
N PHE A 127 13.99 -10.92 0.34
CA PHE A 127 12.76 -11.67 0.12
C PHE A 127 11.62 -11.07 0.97
N TYR A 128 10.77 -10.25 0.35
CA TYR A 128 9.74 -9.50 1.07
C TYR A 128 8.41 -10.27 1.11
N GLU A 129 8.23 -11.05 2.18
CA GLU A 129 6.99 -11.76 2.53
C GLU A 129 5.91 -10.78 3.06
N GLY A 130 6.33 -9.59 3.48
CA GLY A 130 5.46 -8.59 4.11
C GLY A 130 4.36 -8.03 3.20
N GLY A 131 4.48 -8.16 1.88
CA GLY A 131 3.51 -7.59 0.93
C GLY A 131 2.12 -8.25 0.97
N PHE A 132 2.03 -9.46 1.52
CA PHE A 132 0.76 -10.19 1.66
C PHE A 132 -0.02 -9.83 2.93
N LYS A 133 0.65 -9.21 3.92
CA LYS A 133 0.03 -8.78 5.18
C LYS A 133 -0.14 -7.28 5.22
N THR A 134 -1.11 -6.83 6.00
CA THR A 134 -1.25 -5.43 6.37
C THR A 134 -0.43 -5.16 7.62
N TRP A 135 0.58 -4.31 7.50
CA TRP A 135 1.37 -3.83 8.62
C TRP A 135 0.70 -2.66 9.33
N GLU A 136 0.95 -2.51 10.63
CA GLU A 136 0.34 -1.47 11.47
C GLU A 136 0.61 -0.03 10.99
N CYS A 137 1.80 0.26 10.46
CA CYS A 137 2.08 1.59 9.88
C CYS A 137 1.19 1.90 8.66
N SER A 138 0.69 0.88 7.97
CA SER A 138 -0.27 1.04 6.88
C SER A 138 -1.61 1.58 7.40
N LEU A 139 -2.06 1.08 8.56
CA LEU A 139 -3.25 1.57 9.25
C LEU A 139 -3.05 2.99 9.81
N ASP A 140 -1.89 3.26 10.40
CA ASP A 140 -1.55 4.61 10.90
C ASP A 140 -1.56 5.64 9.76
N LEU A 141 -1.02 5.28 8.59
CA LEU A 141 -1.01 6.13 7.41
C LEU A 141 -2.42 6.40 6.89
N ALA A 142 -3.25 5.36 6.80
CA ALA A 142 -4.66 5.50 6.40
C ALA A 142 -5.44 6.41 7.36
N ASP A 143 -5.19 6.33 8.68
CA ASP A 143 -5.82 7.20 9.68
C ASP A 143 -5.37 8.67 9.53
N VAL A 144 -4.08 8.93 9.24
CA VAL A 144 -3.61 10.28 8.94
C VAL A 144 -4.25 10.84 7.65
N LEU A 145 -4.46 10.02 6.63
CA LEU A 145 -5.15 10.40 5.40
C LEU A 145 -6.63 10.73 5.62
N LEU A 146 -7.31 10.01 6.53
CA LEU A 146 -8.70 10.25 6.90
C LEU A 146 -8.90 11.57 7.64
N THR A 147 -7.94 11.93 8.49
CA THR A 147 -8.05 13.07 9.41
C THR A 147 -7.52 14.38 8.83
N SER A 148 -6.67 14.32 7.81
CA SER A 148 -6.06 15.50 7.20
C SER A 148 -6.99 16.15 6.17
N VAL A 149 -7.69 17.21 6.62
CA VAL A 149 -8.55 18.04 5.76
C VAL A 149 -7.78 18.59 4.55
N GLU A 150 -6.51 18.96 4.67
CA GLU A 150 -5.72 19.56 3.58
C GLU A 150 -5.29 18.55 2.50
N ILE A 151 -4.97 17.31 2.90
CA ILE A 151 -4.54 16.25 1.98
C ILE A 151 -5.78 15.67 1.29
N GLY A 152 -6.87 15.47 2.04
CA GLY A 152 -8.19 15.16 1.49
C GLY A 152 -8.80 16.29 0.65
N ALA A 153 -8.56 17.57 0.97
CA ALA A 153 -9.08 18.71 0.22
C ALA A 153 -8.32 18.95 -1.09
N SER A 154 -7.02 18.61 -1.16
CA SER A 154 -6.29 18.56 -2.43
C SER A 154 -6.94 17.54 -3.40
N VAL A 155 -7.56 16.50 -2.85
CA VAL A 155 -8.41 15.54 -3.57
C VAL A 155 -9.82 16.09 -3.89
N GLU A 156 -10.21 17.26 -3.39
CA GLU A 156 -11.55 17.85 -3.54
C GLU A 156 -11.58 19.19 -4.33
N GLU A 157 -10.47 19.93 -4.42
CA GLU A 157 -10.32 21.28 -5.03
C GLU A 157 -10.38 21.35 -6.58
N GLY A 158 -10.78 20.26 -7.27
CA GLY A 158 -10.99 20.27 -8.73
C GLY A 158 -9.74 19.97 -9.58
N GLU A 159 -8.64 19.61 -8.95
CA GLU A 159 -7.37 19.25 -9.59
C GLU A 159 -7.23 17.74 -9.84
N ASP A 160 -6.54 17.35 -10.90
CA ASP A 160 -6.20 15.94 -11.17
C ASP A 160 -5.21 15.42 -10.12
N VAL A 161 -5.45 14.22 -9.59
CA VAL A 161 -4.68 13.64 -8.47
C VAL A 161 -3.96 12.38 -8.92
N HIS A 162 -2.66 12.29 -8.61
CA HIS A 162 -1.85 11.09 -8.76
C HIS A 162 -1.41 10.58 -7.38
N VAL A 163 -1.99 9.47 -6.94
CA VAL A 163 -1.56 8.73 -5.75
C VAL A 163 -0.53 7.69 -6.18
N ILE A 164 0.64 7.70 -5.55
CA ILE A 164 1.71 6.73 -5.77
C ILE A 164 1.98 6.05 -4.45
N GLU A 165 1.85 4.73 -4.36
CA GLU A 165 2.20 4.00 -3.14
C GLU A 165 3.41 3.10 -3.38
N LEU A 166 4.51 3.39 -2.69
CA LEU A 166 5.77 2.67 -2.76
C LEU A 166 5.79 1.56 -1.72
N GLY A 167 6.07 0.33 -2.13
CA GLY A 167 6.02 -0.84 -1.24
C GLY A 167 4.60 -1.11 -0.76
N CYS A 168 3.63 -1.13 -1.68
CA CYS A 168 2.22 -1.01 -1.32
C CYS A 168 1.62 -2.25 -0.65
N GLY A 169 2.13 -3.47 -0.89
CA GLY A 169 1.55 -4.69 -0.31
C GLY A 169 0.02 -4.77 -0.46
N THR A 170 -0.70 -4.79 0.66
CA THR A 170 -2.17 -4.81 0.70
C THR A 170 -2.85 -3.49 0.30
N ALA A 171 -2.09 -2.40 0.18
CA ALA A 171 -2.49 -1.08 -0.31
C ALA A 171 -3.58 -0.36 0.50
N VAL A 172 -3.72 -0.66 1.79
CA VAL A 172 -4.77 -0.06 2.64
C VAL A 172 -4.84 1.48 2.57
N PRO A 173 -3.74 2.25 2.57
CA PRO A 173 -3.76 3.71 2.45
C PRO A 173 -4.41 4.17 1.13
N SER A 174 -4.00 3.59 0.00
CA SER A 174 -4.61 3.92 -1.31
C SER A 174 -6.05 3.43 -1.42
N LEU A 175 -6.37 2.25 -0.89
CA LEU A 175 -7.73 1.69 -0.90
C LEU A 175 -8.71 2.54 -0.10
N MET A 176 -8.27 3.12 1.02
CA MET A 176 -9.06 4.09 1.79
C MET A 176 -9.41 5.30 0.94
N LEU A 177 -8.43 5.89 0.21
CA LEU A 177 -8.67 7.04 -0.66
C LEU A 177 -9.60 6.65 -1.82
N PHE A 178 -9.37 5.48 -2.41
CA PHE A 178 -10.20 4.92 -3.47
C PHE A 178 -11.65 4.75 -3.02
N ALA A 179 -11.90 4.13 -1.86
CA ALA A 179 -13.24 3.98 -1.29
C ALA A 179 -13.90 5.35 -1.04
N LYS A 180 -13.16 6.33 -0.49
CA LYS A 180 -13.66 7.70 -0.32
C LYS A 180 -14.11 8.32 -1.65
N ILE A 181 -13.32 8.15 -2.71
CA ILE A 181 -13.64 8.64 -4.06
C ILE A 181 -14.90 7.96 -4.61
N LEU A 182 -15.02 6.64 -4.50
CA LEU A 182 -16.21 5.90 -4.95
C LEU A 182 -17.49 6.39 -4.25
N LEU A 183 -17.43 6.60 -2.93
CA LEU A 183 -18.56 7.07 -2.12
C LEU A 183 -18.91 8.55 -2.36
N SER A 184 -17.93 9.37 -2.75
CA SER A 184 -18.13 10.81 -2.99
C SER A 184 -18.68 11.12 -4.39
N LEU A 185 -18.45 10.24 -5.37
CA LEU A 185 -18.81 10.47 -6.77
C LEU A 185 -20.18 9.85 -7.08
N THR A 186 -21.24 10.37 -6.47
CA THR A 186 -22.62 10.00 -6.79
C THR A 186 -23.15 10.89 -7.93
N SER A 187 -22.80 10.52 -9.16
CA SER A 187 -23.47 10.84 -10.44
C SER A 187 -24.00 12.27 -10.69
N THR A 188 -23.48 12.87 -11.78
CA THR A 188 -24.09 13.87 -12.72
C THR A 188 -23.72 15.35 -12.70
N ASP A 189 -23.00 15.92 -11.72
CA ASP A 189 -22.96 17.40 -11.67
C ASP A 189 -21.60 18.05 -11.38
N ARG A 190 -20.58 17.76 -12.20
CA ARG A 190 -19.44 18.68 -12.34
C ARG A 190 -19.01 18.89 -13.81
N PRO A 191 -19.03 20.13 -14.32
CA PRO A 191 -18.38 20.45 -15.59
C PRO A 191 -16.86 20.41 -15.39
N GLY A 192 -16.21 19.33 -15.86
CA GLY A 192 -14.79 19.06 -15.70
C GLY A 192 -14.55 17.74 -14.96
N LYS A 193 -14.13 16.70 -15.70
CA LYS A 193 -13.97 15.35 -15.15
C LYS A 193 -12.66 15.23 -14.38
N LYS A 194 -12.76 15.37 -13.05
CA LYS A 194 -11.87 14.80 -12.02
C LYS A 194 -11.04 13.60 -12.49
N ARG A 195 -9.73 13.66 -12.75
CA ARG A 195 -8.94 12.43 -12.94
C ARG A 195 -8.24 12.01 -11.65
N TYR A 196 -8.29 10.71 -11.38
CA TYR A 196 -7.61 10.07 -10.27
C TYR A 196 -6.75 8.95 -10.83
N ARG A 197 -5.45 9.00 -10.55
CA ARG A 197 -4.50 7.99 -10.98
C ARG A 197 -3.87 7.35 -9.75
N PHE A 198 -3.94 6.04 -9.65
CA PHE A 198 -3.27 5.25 -8.63
C PHE A 198 -2.11 4.50 -9.29
N THR A 199 -0.89 4.69 -8.81
CA THR A 199 0.27 3.90 -9.21
C THR A 199 0.75 3.11 -8.02
N MET A 200 0.52 1.81 -8.08
CA MET A 200 0.80 0.87 -7.00
C MET A 200 2.11 0.16 -7.29
N ALA A 201 3.09 0.33 -6.42
CA ALA A 201 4.41 -0.21 -6.61
C ALA A 201 4.80 -1.17 -5.50
N ASP A 202 5.26 -2.36 -5.88
CA ASP A 202 5.79 -3.35 -4.95
C ASP A 202 7.00 -4.03 -5.60
N TYR A 203 7.90 -4.58 -4.80
CA TYR A 203 9.03 -5.33 -5.36
C TYR A 203 8.53 -6.57 -6.12
N ASN A 204 7.46 -7.20 -5.64
CA ASN A 204 6.96 -8.48 -6.16
C ASN A 204 5.69 -8.33 -7.02
N SER A 205 5.75 -8.75 -8.29
CA SER A 205 4.59 -8.72 -9.19
C SER A 205 3.44 -9.63 -8.76
N THR A 206 3.74 -10.73 -8.06
CA THR A 206 2.74 -11.67 -7.53
C THR A 206 1.94 -11.02 -6.41
N VAL A 207 2.56 -10.23 -5.54
CA VAL A 207 1.86 -9.41 -4.53
C VAL A 207 0.89 -8.44 -5.22
N LEU A 208 1.37 -7.70 -6.22
CA LEU A 208 0.53 -6.75 -6.96
C LEU A 208 -0.66 -7.43 -7.65
N ARG A 209 -0.42 -8.56 -8.34
CA ARG A 209 -1.44 -9.30 -9.08
C ARG A 209 -2.46 -9.97 -8.16
N MET A 210 -1.99 -10.63 -7.11
CA MET A 210 -2.86 -11.48 -6.27
C MET A 210 -3.51 -10.72 -5.13
N VAL A 211 -2.83 -9.72 -4.57
CA VAL A 211 -3.28 -8.98 -3.38
C VAL A 211 -3.76 -7.59 -3.79
N THR A 212 -2.86 -6.74 -4.30
CA THR A 212 -3.18 -5.32 -4.52
C THR A 212 -4.34 -5.14 -5.50
N LEU A 213 -4.27 -5.77 -6.69
CA LEU A 213 -5.34 -5.73 -7.68
C LEU A 213 -6.65 -6.29 -7.12
N SER A 214 -6.61 -7.45 -6.46
CA SER A 214 -7.79 -8.07 -5.85
C SER A 214 -8.43 -7.14 -4.82
N ASN A 215 -7.64 -6.47 -3.99
CA ASN A 215 -8.16 -5.54 -2.99
C ASN A 215 -8.81 -4.31 -3.61
N PHE A 216 -8.31 -3.80 -4.74
CA PHE A 216 -9.00 -2.74 -5.49
C PHE A 216 -10.36 -3.22 -6.04
N LEU A 217 -10.43 -4.41 -6.62
CA LEU A 217 -11.68 -5.00 -7.09
C LEU A 217 -12.67 -5.21 -5.93
N LEU A 218 -12.21 -5.78 -4.82
CA LEU A 218 -13.02 -6.03 -3.62
C LEU A 218 -13.52 -4.74 -2.98
N THR A 219 -12.65 -3.74 -2.85
CA THR A 219 -13.02 -2.43 -2.29
C THR A 219 -14.02 -1.71 -3.20
N TRP A 220 -13.88 -1.84 -4.52
CA TRP A 220 -14.90 -1.38 -5.48
C TRP A 220 -16.22 -2.13 -5.32
N TRP A 221 -16.16 -3.44 -5.20
CA TRP A 221 -17.33 -4.31 -5.02
C TRP A 221 -18.15 -3.92 -3.79
N VAL A 222 -17.49 -3.55 -2.69
CA VAL A 222 -18.15 -3.16 -1.43
C VAL A 222 -18.65 -1.71 -1.45
N ASN A 223 -17.96 -0.78 -2.13
CA ASN A 223 -18.24 0.66 -1.99
C ASN A 223 -18.90 1.31 -3.21
N SER A 224 -18.77 0.76 -4.42
CA SER A 224 -19.31 1.41 -5.61
C SER A 224 -20.82 1.20 -5.75
N PRO A 225 -21.61 2.26 -5.97
CA PRO A 225 -23.03 2.13 -6.32
C PRO A 225 -23.28 1.36 -7.62
N SER A 226 -22.28 1.27 -8.49
CA SER A 226 -22.33 0.53 -9.76
C SER A 226 -22.06 -0.97 -9.56
N SER A 227 -21.63 -1.39 -8.36
CA SER A 227 -21.41 -2.79 -8.01
C SER A 227 -22.74 -3.55 -7.90
N PRO A 228 -22.84 -4.79 -8.43
CA PRO A 228 -24.02 -5.63 -8.25
C PRO A 228 -24.40 -5.84 -6.76
N LYS A 229 -23.43 -5.84 -5.83
CA LYS A 229 -23.67 -5.95 -4.39
C LYS A 229 -24.63 -4.89 -3.85
N ALA A 230 -24.55 -3.66 -4.40
CA ALA A 230 -25.39 -2.54 -3.98
C ALA A 230 -26.89 -2.78 -4.25
N THR A 231 -27.24 -3.73 -5.13
CA THR A 231 -28.62 -4.06 -5.48
C THR A 231 -29.20 -5.24 -4.70
N THR A 232 -28.35 -6.08 -4.08
CA THR A 232 -28.75 -7.39 -3.53
C THR A 232 -28.91 -7.43 -2.02
N THR A 233 -28.37 -6.45 -1.28
CA THR A 233 -28.45 -6.41 0.19
C THR A 233 -29.07 -5.08 0.64
N PRO A 234 -30.26 -5.09 1.28
CA PRO A 234 -30.71 -3.96 2.08
C PRO A 234 -29.65 -3.69 3.14
N ALA A 235 -29.32 -2.43 3.41
CA ALA A 235 -28.44 -2.04 4.50
C ALA A 235 -29.02 -2.57 5.82
N GLU A 236 -28.52 -3.71 6.29
CA GLU A 236 -28.75 -4.11 7.69
C GLU A 236 -27.99 -3.09 8.56
N GLU A 237 -28.69 -2.56 9.57
CA GLU A 237 -28.13 -1.61 10.52
C GLU A 237 -26.83 -2.20 11.11
N PRO A 238 -25.74 -1.43 11.18
CA PRO A 238 -24.49 -1.92 11.73
C PRO A 238 -24.71 -2.36 13.17
N VAL A 239 -24.48 -3.64 13.44
CA VAL A 239 -24.32 -4.13 14.81
C VAL A 239 -23.03 -3.48 15.31
N ASP A 240 -23.12 -2.71 16.40
CA ASP A 240 -21.99 -2.09 17.09
C ASP A 240 -20.94 -3.17 17.42
N GLY A 241 -19.93 -3.28 16.57
CA GLY A 241 -18.87 -4.27 16.64
C GLY A 241 -17.78 -3.93 15.64
N ASN A 242 -16.52 -4.00 16.10
CA ASN A 242 -15.31 -3.90 15.28
C ASN A 242 -15.12 -5.14 14.37
N ASP A 243 -16.22 -5.80 14.00
CA ASP A 243 -16.17 -7.13 13.42
C ASP A 243 -15.84 -7.01 11.94
N GLU A 244 -14.68 -7.56 11.58
CA GLU A 244 -14.28 -7.82 10.20
C GLU A 244 -15.32 -8.76 9.59
N GLU A 245 -15.98 -8.31 8.52
CA GLU A 245 -16.95 -9.14 7.81
C GLU A 245 -16.21 -9.95 6.75
N GLU A 246 -16.32 -11.27 6.85
CA GLU A 246 -15.83 -12.20 5.83
C GLU A 246 -16.87 -12.36 4.70
N GLY A 247 -16.39 -12.60 3.48
CA GLY A 247 -17.24 -12.86 2.33
C GLY A 247 -16.53 -13.54 1.18
N GLU A 248 -17.32 -13.97 0.20
CA GLU A 248 -16.84 -14.53 -1.07
C GLU A 248 -17.35 -13.68 -2.23
N LEU A 249 -16.51 -13.52 -3.26
CA LEU A 249 -16.84 -12.84 -4.50
C LEU A 249 -16.62 -13.79 -5.68
N ASP A 250 -17.70 -14.16 -6.35
CA ASP A 250 -17.63 -14.84 -7.65
C ASP A 250 -17.25 -13.83 -8.73
N ILE A 251 -16.23 -14.15 -9.51
CA ILE A 251 -15.68 -13.30 -10.56
C ILE A 251 -16.02 -13.89 -11.92
N ASP A 252 -16.85 -13.17 -12.66
CA ASP A 252 -17.13 -13.43 -14.06
C ASP A 252 -16.69 -12.25 -14.95
N THR A 253 -16.74 -12.46 -16.26
CA THR A 253 -16.36 -11.41 -17.22
C THR A 253 -17.26 -10.17 -17.10
N THR A 254 -18.53 -10.35 -16.72
CA THR A 254 -19.49 -9.25 -16.57
C THR A 254 -19.10 -8.33 -15.41
N LEU A 255 -18.67 -8.91 -14.29
CA LEU A 255 -18.20 -8.19 -13.12
C LEU A 255 -16.94 -7.38 -13.46
N VAL A 256 -15.97 -8.01 -14.12
CA VAL A 256 -14.72 -7.37 -14.54
C VAL A 256 -15.00 -6.21 -15.50
N ASP A 257 -15.84 -6.43 -16.51
CA ASP A 257 -16.25 -5.38 -17.45
C ASP A 257 -16.96 -4.23 -16.73
N THR A 258 -17.83 -4.54 -15.76
CA THR A 258 -18.55 -3.52 -14.97
C THR A 258 -17.59 -2.70 -14.12
N PHE A 259 -16.62 -3.35 -13.48
CA PHE A 259 -15.55 -2.70 -12.71
C PHE A 259 -14.75 -1.73 -13.58
N GLN A 260 -14.20 -2.21 -14.71
CA GLN A 260 -13.37 -1.39 -15.59
C GLN A 260 -14.15 -0.21 -16.20
N ASN A 261 -15.40 -0.45 -16.62
CA ASN A 261 -16.27 0.62 -17.15
C ASN A 261 -16.61 1.66 -16.08
N ASP A 262 -16.87 1.26 -14.83
CA ASP A 262 -17.15 2.20 -13.74
C ASP A 262 -15.92 3.06 -13.41
N LEU A 263 -14.72 2.48 -13.38
CA LEU A 263 -13.47 3.24 -13.22
C LEU A 263 -13.28 4.26 -14.34
N ALA A 264 -13.41 3.84 -15.60
CA ALA A 264 -13.28 4.72 -16.76
C ALA A 264 -14.34 5.85 -16.74
N ASN A 265 -15.58 5.52 -16.37
CA ASN A 265 -16.67 6.50 -16.23
C ASN A 265 -16.40 7.51 -15.12
N ARG A 266 -15.68 7.13 -14.06
CA ARG A 266 -15.27 8.01 -12.95
C ARG A 266 -13.95 8.74 -13.20
N GLY A 267 -13.22 8.42 -14.27
CA GLY A 267 -11.90 8.99 -14.54
C GLY A 267 -10.83 8.46 -13.58
N ILE A 268 -10.98 7.20 -13.15
CA ILE A 268 -10.05 6.52 -12.26
C ILE A 268 -9.17 5.59 -13.09
N GLU A 269 -7.86 5.75 -12.96
CA GLU A 269 -6.83 4.88 -13.55
C GLU A 269 -6.06 4.18 -12.43
N ILE A 270 -5.74 2.90 -12.63
CA ILE A 270 -4.94 2.11 -11.69
C ILE A 270 -3.83 1.42 -12.50
N ASP A 271 -2.59 1.75 -12.17
CA ASP A 271 -1.37 1.21 -12.78
C ASP A 271 -0.55 0.46 -11.72
N PHE A 272 0.12 -0.60 -12.15
CA PHE A 272 0.98 -1.41 -11.28
C PHE A 272 2.41 -1.41 -11.79
N ILE A 273 3.39 -1.29 -10.88
CA ILE A 273 4.82 -1.35 -11.21
C ILE A 273 5.50 -2.32 -10.25
N SER A 274 6.01 -3.43 -10.78
CA SER A 274 6.83 -4.35 -9.98
C SER A 274 8.32 -4.04 -10.10
N GLY A 275 9.13 -4.46 -9.14
CA GLY A 275 10.60 -4.44 -9.21
C GLY A 275 11.25 -3.37 -8.33
N GLY A 276 12.56 -3.24 -8.44
CA GLY A 276 13.35 -2.36 -7.58
C GLY A 276 13.18 -0.87 -7.91
N TRP A 277 13.21 -0.04 -6.86
CA TRP A 277 13.32 1.40 -6.99
C TRP A 277 14.59 1.78 -7.77
N SER A 278 14.47 2.73 -8.69
CA SER A 278 15.51 3.11 -9.66
C SER A 278 15.08 4.34 -10.46
N ALA A 279 15.99 4.92 -11.24
CA ALA A 279 15.65 5.98 -12.19
C ALA A 279 14.65 5.48 -13.26
N GLU A 280 14.79 4.22 -13.69
CA GLU A 280 13.87 3.56 -14.60
C GLU A 280 12.48 3.42 -13.98
N PHE A 281 12.40 3.05 -12.69
CA PHE A 281 11.14 3.02 -11.94
C PHE A 281 10.47 4.40 -11.93
N VAL A 282 11.20 5.48 -11.62
CA VAL A 282 10.67 6.85 -11.63
C VAL A 282 10.13 7.22 -13.01
N GLN A 283 10.85 6.89 -14.09
CA GLN A 283 10.36 7.11 -15.45
C GLN A 283 9.08 6.34 -15.75
N LEU A 284 8.96 5.10 -15.27
CA LEU A 284 7.73 4.31 -15.37
C LEU A 284 6.60 4.87 -14.51
N VAL A 285 6.85 5.59 -13.42
CA VAL A 285 5.75 6.24 -12.67
C VAL A 285 5.25 7.47 -13.43
N LEU A 286 6.18 8.27 -13.96
CA LEU A 286 5.89 9.61 -14.51
C LEU A 286 5.42 9.62 -15.97
N ASN A 287 5.77 8.61 -16.77
CA ASN A 287 5.37 8.54 -18.18
C ASN A 287 4.15 7.61 -18.34
N PRO A 288 2.90 8.10 -18.25
CA PRO A 288 1.72 7.25 -18.45
C PRO A 288 1.68 6.62 -19.85
N VAL A 289 0.97 5.49 -19.98
CA VAL A 289 0.69 4.91 -21.30
C VAL A 289 -0.34 5.81 -21.99
N GLY A 290 0.11 6.67 -22.91
CA GLY A 290 -0.77 7.56 -23.68
C GLY A 290 -0.24 8.99 -23.76
N GLN A 291 -0.62 9.73 -24.81
CA GLN A 291 -0.13 11.09 -25.11
C GLN A 291 -0.65 12.20 -24.17
N GLU A 292 -1.40 11.87 -23.10
CA GLU A 292 -1.96 12.85 -22.18
C GLU A 292 -1.16 13.01 -20.86
N ALA A 293 0.15 12.82 -20.92
CA ALA A 293 1.09 12.94 -19.79
C ALA A 293 1.21 14.35 -19.18
N ALA A 294 0.37 15.31 -19.55
CA ALA A 294 0.79 16.70 -19.49
C ALA A 294 0.39 17.51 -18.25
N ASN A 295 -0.61 17.15 -17.43
CA ASN A 295 -1.03 18.04 -16.33
C ASN A 295 -1.77 17.33 -15.17
N MET A 296 -1.11 16.42 -14.44
CA MET A 296 -1.58 16.09 -13.08
C MET A 296 -1.23 17.26 -12.16
N SER A 297 -2.19 17.74 -11.37
CA SER A 297 -2.02 18.97 -10.56
C SER A 297 -1.57 18.66 -9.14
N SER A 298 -1.90 17.49 -8.59
CA SER A 298 -1.41 17.09 -7.27
C SER A 298 -0.87 15.66 -7.29
N THR A 299 0.25 15.45 -6.60
CA THR A 299 0.89 14.15 -6.45
C THR A 299 1.01 13.83 -4.96
N LEU A 300 0.47 12.69 -4.55
CA LEU A 300 0.57 12.18 -3.19
C LEU A 300 1.37 10.89 -3.22
N ILE A 301 2.55 10.91 -2.62
CA ILE A 301 3.40 9.71 -2.49
C ILE A 301 3.13 9.12 -1.11
N LEU A 302 2.87 7.83 -1.06
CA LEU A 302 2.57 7.07 0.15
C LEU A 302 3.62 5.96 0.29
N ALA A 303 4.05 5.71 1.52
CA ALA A 303 4.87 4.55 1.84
C ALA A 303 4.65 4.15 3.30
N SER A 304 4.51 2.85 3.56
CA SER A 304 4.43 2.30 4.90
C SER A 304 5.45 1.17 5.06
N GLU A 305 6.22 1.20 6.14
CA GLU A 305 7.27 0.21 6.44
C GLU A 305 8.26 -0.04 5.29
N THR A 306 8.73 1.02 4.64
CA THR A 306 9.70 0.93 3.53
C THR A 306 11.14 1.25 3.91
N ILE A 307 11.37 1.72 5.15
CA ILE A 307 12.68 2.21 5.63
C ILE A 307 13.37 1.26 6.63
N TYR A 308 12.96 -0.01 6.67
CA TYR A 308 13.48 -1.00 7.61
C TYR A 308 14.90 -1.49 7.28
N SER A 309 15.34 -1.36 6.02
CA SER A 309 16.63 -1.86 5.55
C SER A 309 17.62 -0.73 5.27
N PRO A 310 18.74 -0.60 6.00
CA PRO A 310 19.73 0.46 5.76
C PRO A 310 20.27 0.50 4.32
N SER A 311 20.40 -0.66 3.68
CA SER A 311 20.89 -0.76 2.29
C SER A 311 19.94 -0.16 1.26
N SER A 312 18.64 -0.08 1.54
CA SER A 312 17.66 0.50 0.60
C SER A 312 17.40 1.99 0.82
N LEU A 313 17.81 2.56 1.96
CA LEU A 313 17.52 3.96 2.31
C LEU A 313 17.99 4.95 1.25
N GLY A 314 19.17 4.72 0.66
CA GLY A 314 19.74 5.61 -0.37
C GLY A 314 18.83 5.70 -1.60
N VAL A 315 18.56 4.54 -2.23
CA VAL A 315 17.73 4.46 -3.44
C VAL A 315 16.27 4.83 -3.18
N PHE A 316 15.74 4.54 -1.99
CA PHE A 316 14.41 4.97 -1.57
C PHE A 316 14.32 6.49 -1.45
N SER A 317 15.29 7.12 -0.78
CA SER A 317 15.34 8.58 -0.62
C SER A 317 15.46 9.29 -1.96
N GLU A 318 16.33 8.80 -2.85
CA GLU A 318 16.48 9.32 -4.22
C GLU A 318 15.15 9.23 -5.00
N THR A 319 14.48 8.06 -4.94
CA THR A 319 13.20 7.83 -5.61
C THR A 319 12.11 8.79 -5.10
N VAL A 320 11.98 8.97 -3.78
CA VAL A 320 11.00 9.89 -3.19
C VAL A 320 11.27 11.32 -3.65
N LEU A 321 12.51 11.79 -3.60
CA LEU A 321 12.88 13.14 -4.03
C LEU A 321 12.62 13.36 -5.52
N ASP A 322 12.95 12.40 -6.37
CA ASP A 322 12.72 12.51 -7.81
C ASP A 322 11.24 12.53 -8.18
N LEU A 323 10.41 11.74 -7.49
CA LEU A 323 8.96 11.80 -7.66
C LEU A 323 8.39 13.16 -7.20
N LEU A 324 8.83 13.67 -6.04
CA LEU A 324 8.42 14.99 -5.54
C LEU A 324 8.79 16.12 -6.51
N ARG A 325 9.98 16.08 -7.13
CA ARG A 325 10.47 17.10 -8.08
C ARG A 325 9.61 17.24 -9.32
N HIS A 326 9.16 16.13 -9.90
CA HIS A 326 8.47 16.13 -11.20
C HIS A 326 7.05 16.70 -11.13
N SER A 327 6.47 16.74 -9.95
CA SER A 327 5.22 17.45 -9.69
C SER A 327 5.36 18.98 -9.61
N VAL A 328 6.57 19.53 -9.43
CA VAL A 328 6.82 21.00 -9.30
C VAL A 328 7.13 21.65 -10.66
N GLY A 329 6.60 21.10 -11.76
CA GLY A 329 6.95 21.46 -13.14
C GLY A 329 6.21 22.65 -13.76
N SER A 330 5.27 23.30 -13.08
CA SER A 330 4.53 24.46 -13.63
C SER A 330 4.99 25.78 -13.02
N GLU A 331 5.07 26.84 -13.84
CA GLU A 331 5.48 28.20 -13.44
C GLU A 331 4.51 28.89 -12.45
N GLU A 332 3.48 28.20 -11.95
CA GLU A 332 2.60 28.67 -10.87
C GLU A 332 2.78 27.84 -9.58
N PRO A 333 3.61 28.33 -8.62
CA PRO A 333 3.90 27.65 -7.34
C PRO A 333 2.67 27.38 -6.45
N THR A 334 1.51 27.96 -6.77
CA THR A 334 0.32 27.93 -5.93
C THR A 334 -0.67 26.82 -6.28
N LYS A 335 -0.48 26.09 -7.39
CA LYS A 335 -1.40 25.03 -7.85
C LYS A 335 -0.84 23.63 -7.70
N ASN A 336 0.45 23.42 -7.99
CA ASN A 336 1.00 22.08 -7.90
C ASN A 336 1.45 21.72 -6.48
N LYS A 337 0.66 20.87 -5.80
CA LYS A 337 0.96 20.37 -4.45
C LYS A 337 1.48 18.94 -4.54
N SER A 338 2.74 18.74 -4.17
CA SER A 338 3.31 17.40 -4.00
C SER A 338 3.87 17.19 -2.61
N THR A 339 3.50 16.06 -2.04
CA THR A 339 3.85 15.65 -0.69
C THR A 339 4.04 14.15 -0.66
N ALA A 340 5.03 13.69 0.09
CA ALA A 340 5.18 12.29 0.47
C ALA A 340 4.80 12.10 1.93
N LEU A 341 3.99 11.08 2.22
CA LEU A 341 3.69 10.61 3.56
C LEU A 341 4.30 9.24 3.77
N ILE A 342 5.17 9.13 4.78
CA ILE A 342 5.91 7.91 5.08
C ILE A 342 5.61 7.49 6.51
N ALA A 343 4.94 6.36 6.68
CA ALA A 343 4.68 5.76 7.97
C ALA A 343 5.71 4.67 8.28
N ALA A 344 6.34 4.73 9.45
CA ALA A 344 7.39 3.79 9.82
C ALA A 344 7.51 3.60 11.34
N LYS A 345 8.01 2.43 11.74
CA LYS A 345 8.54 2.23 13.09
C LYS A 345 9.79 3.10 13.28
N LYS A 346 9.96 3.67 14.48
CA LYS A 346 11.14 4.49 14.81
C LYS A 346 12.43 3.67 14.73
N VAL A 347 12.37 2.39 15.07
CA VAL A 347 13.49 1.44 15.04
C VAL A 347 12.99 0.07 14.56
N TYR A 348 13.74 -0.59 13.69
CA TYR A 348 13.50 -1.98 13.29
C TYR A 348 14.62 -2.87 13.84
N PHE A 349 14.31 -3.69 14.83
CA PHE A 349 15.28 -4.61 15.42
C PHE A 349 15.70 -5.70 14.42
N GLY A 350 16.96 -6.14 14.47
CA GLY A 350 17.52 -7.17 13.60
C GLY A 350 18.03 -6.66 12.25
N VAL A 351 17.21 -5.89 11.53
CA VAL A 351 17.57 -5.32 10.21
C VAL A 351 18.29 -3.98 10.28
N GLY A 352 18.10 -3.23 11.38
CA GLY A 352 18.91 -2.05 11.71
C GLY A 352 18.51 -0.75 11.03
N GLY A 353 17.40 -0.72 10.28
CA GLY A 353 16.82 0.53 9.78
C GLY A 353 15.95 1.24 10.83
N GLY A 354 15.49 2.43 10.47
CA GLY A 354 14.76 3.29 11.39
C GLY A 354 14.60 4.69 10.83
N VAL A 355 13.88 5.52 11.59
CA VAL A 355 13.57 6.89 11.20
C VAL A 355 14.82 7.76 11.22
N ASP A 356 15.67 7.62 12.24
CA ASP A 356 16.87 8.45 12.39
C ASP A 356 17.87 8.16 11.26
N GLU A 357 18.07 6.88 10.92
CA GLU A 357 18.92 6.46 9.81
C GLU A 357 18.38 6.96 8.46
N PHE A 358 17.07 6.88 8.25
CA PHE A 358 16.42 7.40 7.05
C PHE A 358 16.61 8.91 6.92
N LEU A 359 16.37 9.68 7.98
CA LEU A 359 16.55 11.14 7.96
C LEU A 359 18.01 11.54 7.73
N GLN A 360 18.97 10.80 8.29
CA GLN A 360 20.39 11.02 8.04
C GLN A 360 20.75 10.79 6.57
N VAL A 361 20.22 9.74 5.94
CA VAL A 361 20.46 9.45 4.52
C VAL A 361 19.75 10.46 3.61
N LEU A 362 18.55 10.90 3.99
CA LEU A 362 17.77 11.90 3.26
C LEU A 362 18.48 13.26 3.23
N ASP A 363 19.04 13.71 4.37
CA ASP A 363 19.79 14.97 4.48
C ASP A 363 21.09 14.99 3.63
N GLN A 364 21.62 13.79 3.32
CA GLN A 364 22.81 13.63 2.50
C GLN A 364 22.50 13.52 0.99
N GLN A 365 21.22 13.44 0.59
CA GLN A 365 20.86 13.35 -0.82
C GLN A 365 21.23 14.63 -1.58
N PRO A 366 21.68 14.52 -2.84
CA PRO A 366 21.98 15.70 -3.65
C PRO A 366 20.71 16.50 -3.94
N LEU A 367 20.75 17.79 -3.59
CA LEU A 367 19.70 18.76 -3.87
C LEU A 367 20.07 19.64 -5.07
N GLN A 368 19.05 20.11 -5.79
CA GLN A 368 19.18 21.07 -6.88
C GLN A 368 19.39 22.49 -6.33
N ASP A 369 19.85 23.42 -7.18
CA ASP A 369 20.06 24.81 -6.76
C ASP A 369 18.78 25.43 -6.19
N LYS A 370 18.88 26.00 -4.99
CA LYS A 370 17.78 26.63 -4.22
C LYS A 370 16.68 25.67 -3.77
N GLU A 371 16.93 24.37 -3.83
CA GLU A 371 16.05 23.33 -3.29
C GLU A 371 16.36 23.08 -1.81
N SER A 372 15.32 22.93 -0.99
CA SER A 372 15.42 22.44 0.39
C SER A 372 14.34 21.41 0.67
N VAL A 373 14.69 20.37 1.43
CA VAL A 373 13.76 19.32 1.85
C VAL A 373 13.10 19.75 3.15
N ARG A 374 11.77 19.76 3.17
CA ARG A 374 10.96 19.95 4.37
C ARG A 374 10.55 18.60 4.90
N VAL A 375 10.79 18.35 6.18
CA VAL A 375 10.29 17.17 6.90
C VAL A 375 9.46 17.63 8.09
N GLN A 376 8.25 17.09 8.23
CA GLN A 376 7.37 17.35 9.37
C GLN A 376 6.85 16.04 9.95
N GLU A 377 6.88 15.90 11.28
CA GLU A 377 6.21 14.80 11.96
C GLU A 377 4.70 15.10 12.05
N ARG A 378 3.88 14.32 11.35
CA ARG A 378 2.41 14.50 11.34
C ARG A 378 1.73 13.83 12.51
N ARG A 379 2.27 12.69 12.92
CA ARG A 379 1.74 11.91 14.03
C ARG A 379 2.80 11.00 14.61
N GLU A 380 2.91 10.99 15.93
CA GLU A 380 3.59 9.95 16.68
C GLU A 380 2.56 8.97 17.23
N ILE A 381 2.81 7.67 17.08
CA ILE A 381 2.00 6.61 17.65
C ILE A 381 2.87 5.86 18.68
N THR A 382 2.37 5.82 19.91
CA THR A 382 3.08 5.22 21.06
C THR A 382 2.37 3.99 21.63
N SER A 383 1.25 3.59 21.03
CA SER A 383 0.47 2.41 21.41
C SER A 383 0.89 1.18 20.58
N GLY A 384 0.94 0.01 21.23
CA GLY A 384 1.18 -1.28 20.54
C GLY A 384 2.65 -1.60 20.32
N GLY A 385 3.51 -1.42 21.34
CA GLY A 385 4.92 -1.82 21.26
C GLY A 385 5.86 -0.72 20.77
N VAL A 386 6.58 -0.98 19.67
CA VAL A 386 7.59 -0.07 19.13
C VAL A 386 6.93 1.24 18.68
N LYS A 387 7.55 2.38 19.01
CA LYS A 387 7.04 3.70 18.58
C LYS A 387 7.01 3.80 17.07
N ARG A 388 5.94 4.37 16.52
CA ARG A 388 5.75 4.60 15.08
C ARG A 388 5.49 6.06 14.80
N VAL A 389 5.74 6.47 13.57
CA VAL A 389 5.60 7.86 13.15
C VAL A 389 5.10 7.95 11.71
N VAL A 390 4.31 8.97 11.42
CA VAL A 390 4.00 9.39 10.06
C VAL A 390 4.72 10.70 9.76
N LEU A 391 5.65 10.65 8.82
CA LEU A 391 6.43 11.79 8.33
C LEU A 391 5.79 12.37 7.07
N GLU A 392 5.73 13.69 6.98
CA GLU A 392 5.44 14.42 5.75
C GLU A 392 6.73 15.00 5.19
N ILE A 393 7.03 14.69 3.92
CA ILE A 393 8.20 15.18 3.20
C ILE A 393 7.73 15.99 1.99
N GLY A 394 8.31 17.16 1.82
CA GLY A 394 8.08 18.02 0.66
C GLY A 394 9.35 18.72 0.21
N ILE A 395 9.30 19.30 -0.98
CA ILE A 395 10.39 20.08 -1.56
C ILE A 395 9.97 21.55 -1.64
N GLU A 396 10.82 22.44 -1.13
CA GLU A 396 10.66 23.88 -1.24
C GLU A 396 11.73 24.44 -2.19
N ARG A 397 11.35 25.38 -3.06
CA ARG A 397 12.26 26.10 -3.95
C ARG A 397 12.27 27.58 -3.54
N ASN A 398 13.44 28.07 -3.13
CA ASN A 398 13.65 29.45 -2.62
C ASN A 398 13.94 30.49 -3.72
#